data_AF-A0A2E6VMV0-F1
#
_entry.id   AF-A0A2E6VMV0-F1
#
_cell.length_a   1.000
_cell.length_b   1.000
_cell.length_c   1.000
_cell.angle_alpha   90.00
_cell.angle_beta   90.00
_cell.angle_gamma   90.00
#
_symmetry.space_group_name_H-M   'P 1'
#
loop_
_entity.id
_entity.type
_entity.pdbx_description
1 polymer ?
#
loop_
_entity_poly.entity_id
_entity_poly.type
_entity_poly.pdbx_seq_one_letter_code
_entity_poly.pdbx_strand_id
1 'polypeptide(L)'
;MLFALLWVTGLGCANQIEPTIDACAVDRDCPAGEICSAGMCQASQAQNATTICELESDCLPGQWCESGICMGDPIDGDAATASTCTTTAECPIDQYCNPAVNLCQNLLDSWCRESQQCPPTSPICTAENSNMPGQCVECLTAQECATGYCNPQGVCEEDPNALPDDVSSGGDGNSGNSDGSSGNNDDNNGSGNSGNTSEDPCETFGWYGDGTCDEFCLNPDPDCETGTTSSGNSNNTDDPCVVHNLYNDDFCDTICLQPDPDCEDSTGGDSGAGGADDDLCEVWGFYGDGTCDEFCLNPDPDCGSGTGTTGSDDNGSSEDDICAQWGYYGDGECDTFCAQPDPDCDEDASNSGGSSSDDICALWGYYGDGECDTFCAQPDPDCAEDGSEGGSSSNDICALWGYYGDGECDTFCEEPDPDCAEANGTCMNTCPYANDGVCDDGGWNSMYDVCDYGSDCADCGAR
;
A
#
# COMPACT_ATOMS: atom_id res chain seq x y z
N MET A 1 -80.83 -58.46 -14.26
CA MET A 1 -80.48 -58.12 -12.86
C MET A 1 -78.96 -58.02 -12.81
N LEU A 2 -78.49 -56.79 -12.56
CA LEU A 2 -77.16 -56.30 -12.20
C LEU A 2 -75.90 -57.03 -12.75
N PHE A 3 -75.22 -56.33 -13.66
CA PHE A 3 -73.77 -56.40 -13.88
C PHE A 3 -73.06 -55.58 -12.78
N ALA A 4 -71.98 -56.11 -12.21
CA ALA A 4 -70.99 -55.32 -11.46
C ALA A 4 -69.58 -55.80 -11.86
N LEU A 5 -68.94 -54.98 -12.69
CA LEU A 5 -67.56 -55.09 -13.15
C LEU A 5 -66.61 -54.55 -12.07
N LEU A 6 -65.48 -55.24 -11.90
CA LEU A 6 -64.26 -54.68 -11.32
C LEU A 6 -63.82 -53.44 -12.12
N TRP A 7 -63.55 -52.33 -11.42
CA TRP A 7 -62.53 -51.35 -11.79
C TRP A 7 -61.87 -50.83 -10.51
N VAL A 8 -60.57 -51.08 -10.41
CA VAL A 8 -59.67 -50.43 -9.45
C VAL A 8 -59.26 -49.11 -10.10
N THR A 9 -59.67 -47.99 -9.51
CA THR A 9 -59.13 -46.67 -9.84
C THR A 9 -58.36 -46.16 -8.62
N GLY A 10 -57.07 -45.89 -8.85
CA GLY A 10 -56.27 -45.06 -7.97
C GLY A 10 -56.64 -43.57 -8.07
N LEU A 11 -55.79 -42.77 -7.44
CA LEU A 11 -55.79 -41.31 -7.26
C LEU A 11 -56.48 -40.79 -6.00
N GLY A 12 -55.65 -40.18 -5.14
CA GLY A 12 -56.06 -39.41 -3.98
C GLY A 12 -55.01 -39.29 -2.88
N CYS A 13 -53.70 -39.34 -3.20
CA CYS A 13 -52.67 -38.89 -2.26
C CYS A 13 -52.56 -37.36 -2.33
N ALA A 14 -52.48 -36.78 -1.15
CA ALA A 14 -52.23 -35.40 -0.76
C ALA A 14 -51.69 -34.43 -1.84
N ASN A 15 -52.35 -33.28 -1.94
CA ASN A 15 -51.66 -32.02 -2.25
C ASN A 15 -50.58 -31.80 -1.17
N GLN A 16 -49.36 -32.26 -1.44
CA GLN A 16 -48.18 -31.59 -0.92
C GLN A 16 -48.09 -30.30 -1.73
N ILE A 17 -48.33 -29.18 -1.07
CA ILE A 17 -47.92 -27.86 -1.56
C ILE A 17 -46.41 -27.93 -1.55
N GLU A 18 -45.80 -28.18 -2.71
CA GLU A 18 -44.38 -27.93 -2.86
C GLU A 18 -44.16 -26.41 -2.67
N PRO A 19 -43.13 -26.00 -1.91
CA PRO A 19 -42.75 -24.60 -1.89
C PRO A 19 -42.27 -24.27 -3.31
N THR A 20 -43.01 -23.42 -4.01
CA THR A 20 -42.49 -22.77 -5.21
C THR A 20 -41.26 -21.99 -4.79
N ILE A 21 -40.08 -22.46 -5.21
CA ILE A 21 -38.76 -21.94 -4.82
C ILE A 21 -38.49 -20.56 -5.44
N ASP A 22 -39.40 -20.04 -6.26
CA ASP A 22 -39.19 -18.78 -6.99
C ASP A 22 -39.54 -17.53 -6.19
N ALA A 23 -39.94 -17.62 -4.92
CA ALA A 23 -40.30 -16.45 -4.11
C ALA A 23 -39.13 -16.02 -3.21
N CYS A 24 -38.73 -14.76 -3.32
CA CYS A 24 -37.59 -14.18 -2.60
C CYS A 24 -38.00 -12.91 -1.84
N ALA A 25 -37.29 -12.60 -0.75
CA ALA A 25 -37.39 -11.30 -0.08
C ALA A 25 -36.10 -10.47 -0.27
N VAL A 26 -34.97 -11.15 -0.42
CA VAL A 26 -33.64 -10.58 -0.70
C VAL A 26 -32.88 -11.45 -1.71
N ASP A 27 -31.84 -10.91 -2.36
CA ASP A 27 -31.10 -11.60 -3.43
C ASP A 27 -30.48 -12.94 -3.01
N ARG A 28 -30.07 -13.05 -1.74
CA ARG A 28 -29.52 -14.30 -1.16
C ARG A 28 -30.55 -15.44 -1.09
N ASP A 29 -31.83 -15.13 -1.20
CA ASP A 29 -32.89 -16.16 -1.26
C ASP A 29 -32.93 -16.84 -2.65
N CYS A 30 -32.22 -16.29 -3.65
CA CYS A 30 -32.19 -16.78 -5.01
C CYS A 30 -30.94 -17.65 -5.32
N PRO A 31 -31.04 -18.56 -6.30
CA PRO A 31 -29.91 -19.34 -6.81
C PRO A 31 -28.79 -18.43 -7.34
N ALA A 32 -27.56 -18.97 -7.39
CA ALA A 32 -26.41 -18.24 -7.93
C ALA A 32 -26.69 -17.76 -9.37
N GLY A 33 -26.52 -16.45 -9.60
CA GLY A 33 -26.81 -15.80 -10.89
C GLY A 33 -28.19 -15.17 -11.03
N GLU A 34 -29.03 -15.18 -9.98
CA GLU A 34 -30.34 -14.53 -9.97
C GLU A 34 -30.45 -13.47 -8.87
N ILE A 35 -31.27 -12.43 -9.11
CA ILE A 35 -31.57 -11.36 -8.14
C ILE A 35 -33.06 -11.35 -7.81
N CYS A 36 -33.39 -10.86 -6.61
CA CYS A 36 -34.75 -10.81 -6.13
C CYS A 36 -35.48 -9.55 -6.60
N SER A 37 -36.40 -9.71 -7.56
CA SER A 37 -37.15 -8.60 -8.13
C SER A 37 -38.66 -8.84 -8.03
N ALA A 38 -39.36 -7.91 -7.36
CA ALA A 38 -40.80 -7.97 -7.11
C ALA A 38 -41.28 -9.27 -6.42
N GLY A 39 -40.43 -9.83 -5.55
CA GLY A 39 -40.72 -11.05 -4.81
C GLY A 39 -40.55 -12.33 -5.63
N MET A 40 -39.87 -12.25 -6.79
CA MET A 40 -39.51 -13.39 -7.61
C MET A 40 -38.03 -13.38 -7.97
N CYS A 41 -37.38 -14.55 -7.97
CA CYS A 41 -36.02 -14.68 -8.48
C CYS A 41 -36.01 -14.51 -10.00
N GLN A 42 -35.17 -13.61 -10.48
CA GLN A 42 -34.98 -13.33 -11.90
C GLN A 42 -33.51 -13.46 -12.20
N ALA A 43 -33.15 -14.22 -13.24
CA ALA A 43 -31.81 -14.23 -13.82
C ALA A 43 -31.31 -12.78 -13.90
N SER A 44 -30.13 -12.52 -13.34
CA SER A 44 -29.53 -11.20 -13.41
C SER A 44 -29.42 -10.86 -14.89
N GLN A 45 -30.30 -9.97 -15.35
CA GLN A 45 -30.10 -9.30 -16.61
C GLN A 45 -28.99 -8.28 -16.35
N ALA A 46 -27.78 -8.77 -16.07
CA ALA A 46 -26.62 -8.22 -16.73
C ALA A 46 -27.00 -8.31 -18.21
N GLN A 47 -27.58 -7.23 -18.72
CA GLN A 47 -27.84 -7.08 -20.13
C GLN A 47 -26.49 -7.34 -20.77
N ASN A 48 -26.45 -8.48 -21.45
CA ASN A 48 -25.59 -8.89 -22.54
C ASN A 48 -25.03 -7.69 -23.32
N ALA A 49 -24.14 -6.91 -22.72
CA ALA A 49 -23.19 -6.05 -23.39
C ALA A 49 -22.21 -7.03 -24.02
N THR A 50 -22.68 -7.58 -25.12
CA THR A 50 -21.87 -8.29 -26.09
C THR A 50 -20.62 -7.44 -26.25
N THR A 51 -19.44 -8.03 -26.17
CA THR A 51 -18.13 -7.39 -26.35
C THR A 51 -17.99 -6.62 -27.68
N ILE A 52 -19.07 -6.54 -28.47
CA ILE A 52 -19.19 -5.91 -29.77
C ILE A 52 -20.14 -4.71 -29.66
N CYS A 53 -19.70 -3.53 -30.10
CA CYS A 53 -20.47 -2.28 -30.07
C CYS A 53 -20.52 -1.61 -31.44
N GLU A 54 -21.56 -0.80 -31.71
CA GLU A 54 -21.57 0.13 -32.86
C GLU A 54 -21.58 1.59 -32.39
N LEU A 55 -22.08 1.82 -31.18
CA LEU A 55 -22.20 3.11 -30.50
C LEU A 55 -21.74 2.96 -29.04
N GLU A 56 -21.31 4.07 -28.42
CA GLU A 56 -20.89 4.08 -27.00
C GLU A 56 -21.99 3.60 -26.04
N SER A 57 -23.27 3.80 -26.39
CA SER A 57 -24.41 3.34 -25.59
C SER A 57 -24.60 1.82 -25.55
N ASP A 58 -23.90 1.10 -26.42
CA ASP A 58 -23.92 -0.37 -26.45
C ASP A 58 -22.96 -0.97 -25.41
N CYS A 59 -22.09 -0.15 -24.83
CA CYS A 59 -21.10 -0.53 -23.83
C CYS A 59 -21.57 -0.26 -22.40
N LEU A 60 -20.92 -0.91 -21.42
CA LEU A 60 -21.22 -0.70 -20.01
C LEU A 60 -20.86 0.72 -19.56
N PRO A 61 -21.47 1.25 -18.49
CA PRO A 61 -21.07 2.53 -17.92
C PRO A 61 -19.56 2.55 -17.65
N GLY A 62 -18.86 3.60 -18.10
CA GLY A 62 -17.40 3.71 -18.01
C GLY A 62 -16.62 3.20 -19.22
N GLN A 63 -17.29 2.55 -20.17
CA GLN A 63 -16.68 2.08 -21.41
C GLN A 63 -17.05 2.97 -22.61
N TRP A 64 -16.22 2.96 -23.65
CA TRP A 64 -16.51 3.59 -24.95
C TRP A 64 -16.33 2.57 -26.08
N CYS A 65 -17.00 2.83 -27.20
CA CYS A 65 -16.91 1.94 -28.35
C CYS A 65 -15.73 2.31 -29.24
N GLU A 66 -14.76 1.41 -29.38
CA GLU A 66 -13.61 1.61 -30.26
C GLU A 66 -13.42 0.40 -31.18
N SER A 67 -13.44 0.64 -32.49
CA SER A 67 -13.29 -0.41 -33.51
C SER A 67 -14.26 -1.59 -33.38
N GLY A 68 -15.45 -1.32 -32.84
CA GLY A 68 -16.50 -2.32 -32.66
C GLY A 68 -16.34 -3.17 -31.42
N ILE A 69 -15.47 -2.78 -30.47
CA ILE A 69 -15.24 -3.44 -29.19
C ILE A 69 -15.38 -2.40 -28.07
N CYS A 70 -16.02 -2.78 -26.97
CA CYS A 70 -16.11 -1.92 -25.79
C CYS A 70 -14.76 -1.88 -25.07
N MET A 71 -14.17 -0.69 -24.98
CA MET A 71 -12.90 -0.42 -24.31
C MET A 71 -13.13 0.32 -22.99
N GLY A 72 -12.29 0.06 -22.00
CA GLY A 72 -12.40 0.59 -20.63
C GLY A 72 -12.86 -0.47 -19.63
N ASP A 73 -12.60 -0.24 -18.35
CA ASP A 73 -13.00 -1.15 -17.28
C ASP A 73 -14.51 -1.06 -17.03
N PRO A 74 -15.25 -2.20 -17.01
CA PRO A 74 -16.63 -2.21 -16.59
C PRO A 74 -16.71 -1.57 -15.21
N ILE A 75 -17.47 -0.48 -15.10
CA ILE A 75 -17.90 -0.05 -13.78
C ILE A 75 -18.93 -1.07 -13.33
N ASP A 76 -18.47 -2.10 -12.61
CA ASP A 76 -19.35 -2.90 -11.76
C ASP A 76 -20.19 -1.92 -10.96
N GLY A 77 -21.49 -2.21 -10.82
CA GLY A 77 -22.48 -1.32 -10.20
C GLY A 77 -22.19 -0.87 -8.76
N ASP A 78 -21.03 -1.22 -8.20
CA ASP A 78 -20.36 -0.59 -7.07
C ASP A 78 -19.25 0.37 -7.52
N ALA A 79 -19.52 1.22 -8.53
CA ALA A 79 -18.83 2.51 -8.59
C ALA A 79 -19.10 3.23 -7.27
N ALA A 80 -18.19 3.03 -6.33
CA ALA A 80 -17.72 4.08 -5.47
C ALA A 80 -17.52 5.27 -6.40
N THR A 81 -18.53 6.14 -6.46
CA THR A 81 -18.32 7.54 -6.80
C THR A 81 -17.09 7.92 -5.99
N ALA A 82 -15.93 8.07 -6.66
CA ALA A 82 -14.65 8.28 -5.98
C ALA A 82 -14.87 9.39 -4.96
N SER A 83 -15.00 8.96 -3.71
CA SER A 83 -15.59 9.80 -2.68
C SER A 83 -14.49 10.75 -2.30
N THR A 84 -14.73 12.05 -2.44
CA THR A 84 -13.78 13.04 -1.97
C THR A 84 -13.60 12.85 -0.48
N CYS A 85 -12.37 12.82 -0.01
CA CYS A 85 -12.05 12.56 1.37
C CYS A 85 -11.00 13.56 1.86
N THR A 86 -11.06 13.84 3.15
CA THR A 86 -10.02 14.56 3.89
C THR A 86 -9.29 13.63 4.86
N THR A 87 -9.94 12.54 5.27
CA THR A 87 -9.38 11.52 6.15
C THR A 87 -9.82 10.13 5.71
N THR A 88 -9.02 9.11 6.02
CA THR A 88 -9.32 7.70 5.68
C THR A 88 -10.60 7.20 6.36
N ALA A 89 -11.02 7.82 7.48
CA ALA A 89 -12.30 7.53 8.13
C ALA A 89 -13.53 7.77 7.25
N GLU A 90 -13.42 8.66 6.25
CA GLU A 90 -14.51 9.01 5.33
C GLU A 90 -14.64 8.00 4.18
N CYS A 91 -13.65 7.13 4.01
CA CYS A 91 -13.60 6.13 2.96
C CYS A 91 -14.19 4.78 3.42
N PRO A 92 -14.81 4.02 2.50
CA PRO A 92 -15.14 2.60 2.71
C PRO A 92 -14.00 1.81 3.34
N ILE A 93 -14.31 0.77 4.12
CA ILE A 93 -13.31 0.06 4.96
C ILE A 93 -12.19 -0.60 4.14
N ASP A 94 -12.46 -0.91 2.89
CA ASP A 94 -11.57 -1.43 1.85
C ASP A 94 -10.78 -0.35 1.10
N GLN A 95 -10.90 0.91 1.52
CA GLN A 95 -10.26 2.07 0.90
C GLN A 95 -9.52 2.93 1.93
N TYR A 96 -8.61 3.77 1.44
CA TYR A 96 -7.92 4.81 2.21
C TYR A 96 -8.04 6.15 1.51
N CYS A 97 -7.87 7.24 2.26
CA CYS A 97 -7.86 8.58 1.66
C CYS A 97 -6.47 8.91 1.15
N ASN A 98 -6.32 9.10 -0.17
CA ASN A 98 -5.06 9.56 -0.74
C ASN A 98 -4.98 11.10 -0.65
N PRO A 99 -4.08 11.67 0.19
CA PRO A 99 -4.02 13.11 0.40
C PRO A 99 -3.51 13.89 -0.83
N ALA A 100 -2.83 13.24 -1.77
CA ALA A 100 -2.35 13.90 -2.99
C ALA A 100 -3.50 14.28 -3.93
N VAL A 101 -4.59 13.49 -3.93
CA VAL A 101 -5.73 13.68 -4.83
C VAL A 101 -7.05 13.95 -4.11
N ASN A 102 -7.07 13.85 -2.77
CA ASN A 102 -8.26 13.98 -1.92
C ASN A 102 -9.41 13.06 -2.35
N LEU A 103 -9.08 11.83 -2.76
CA LEU A 103 -10.02 10.81 -3.20
C LEU A 103 -9.76 9.49 -2.46
N CYS A 104 -10.84 8.78 -2.14
CA CYS A 104 -10.75 7.42 -1.64
C CYS A 104 -10.20 6.49 -2.73
N GLN A 105 -9.18 5.71 -2.38
CA GLN A 105 -8.53 4.73 -3.24
C GLN A 105 -8.52 3.37 -2.55
N ASN A 106 -8.56 2.29 -3.33
CA ASN A 106 -8.49 0.93 -2.79
C ASN A 106 -7.17 0.72 -2.02
N LEU A 107 -7.24 -0.06 -0.94
CA LEU A 107 -6.04 -0.49 -0.21
C LEU A 107 -5.15 -1.31 -1.16
N LEU A 108 -3.85 -1.02 -1.16
CA LEU A 108 -2.84 -1.78 -1.90
C LEU A 108 -2.71 -3.20 -1.35
N ASP A 109 -2.09 -4.10 -2.13
CA ASP A 109 -1.72 -5.41 -1.61
C ASP A 109 -0.84 -5.27 -0.36
N SER A 110 -1.16 -6.06 0.67
CA SER A 110 -0.54 -5.98 2.01
C SER A 110 -0.89 -4.73 2.83
N TRP A 111 -1.86 -3.91 2.41
CA TRP A 111 -2.42 -2.84 3.24
C TRP A 111 -3.74 -3.28 3.89
N CYS A 112 -4.03 -2.69 5.04
CA CYS A 112 -5.22 -3.02 5.82
C CYS A 112 -5.67 -1.83 6.67
N ARG A 113 -6.90 -1.88 7.14
CA ARG A 113 -7.44 -1.03 8.22
C ARG A 113 -7.91 -1.88 9.40
N GLU A 114 -8.21 -3.16 9.15
CA GLU A 114 -8.57 -4.19 10.12
C GLU A 114 -7.82 -5.50 9.80
N SER A 115 -7.51 -6.28 10.84
CA SER A 115 -6.78 -7.55 10.69
C SER A 115 -7.51 -8.59 9.82
N GLN A 116 -8.83 -8.51 9.70
CA GLN A 116 -9.65 -9.39 8.86
C GLN A 116 -9.42 -9.19 7.36
N GLN A 117 -8.83 -8.05 6.97
CA GLN A 117 -8.49 -7.75 5.58
C GLN A 117 -7.15 -8.36 5.18
N CYS A 118 -6.38 -8.85 6.14
CA CYS A 118 -5.06 -9.41 5.88
C CYS A 118 -5.09 -10.87 5.46
N PRO A 119 -4.14 -11.31 4.62
CA PRO A 119 -4.05 -12.69 4.21
C PRO A 119 -3.63 -13.58 5.39
N PRO A 120 -3.93 -14.90 5.33
CA PRO A 120 -3.60 -15.83 6.41
C PRO A 120 -2.11 -15.91 6.78
N THR A 121 -1.22 -15.55 5.86
CA THR A 121 0.24 -15.52 6.06
C THR A 121 0.68 -14.37 6.96
N SER A 122 -0.02 -13.24 6.95
CA SER A 122 0.33 -12.03 7.70
C SER A 122 -0.94 -11.44 8.33
N PRO A 123 -1.54 -12.13 9.33
CA PRO A 123 -2.93 -11.91 9.72
C PRO A 123 -3.18 -10.67 10.59
N ILE A 124 -2.16 -9.87 10.89
CA ILE A 124 -2.27 -8.75 11.83
C ILE A 124 -2.15 -7.44 11.06
N CYS A 125 -3.07 -6.52 11.29
CA CYS A 125 -2.95 -5.17 10.75
C CYS A 125 -2.18 -4.26 11.71
N THR A 126 -1.20 -3.50 11.21
CA THR A 126 -0.46 -2.52 12.02
C THR A 126 -1.27 -1.25 12.34
N ALA A 127 -2.44 -1.06 11.72
CA ALA A 127 -3.30 0.09 11.99
C ALA A 127 -3.82 0.04 13.43
N GLU A 128 -3.58 1.12 14.20
CA GLU A 128 -4.07 1.22 15.58
C GLU A 128 -5.61 1.26 15.68
N ASN A 129 -6.26 1.72 14.60
CA ASN A 129 -7.70 1.77 14.48
C ASN A 129 -8.10 1.85 13.00
N SER A 130 -9.37 1.59 12.72
CA SER A 130 -9.90 1.58 11.37
C SER A 130 -9.89 2.94 10.68
N ASN A 131 -9.49 4.07 11.29
CA ASN A 131 -9.43 5.37 10.61
C ASN A 131 -8.09 5.66 9.95
N MET A 132 -7.11 4.76 10.08
CA MET A 132 -5.79 4.90 9.46
C MET A 132 -5.47 3.63 8.69
N PRO A 133 -4.82 3.74 7.52
CA PRO A 133 -4.26 2.57 6.87
C PRO A 133 -3.05 2.07 7.65
N GLY A 134 -2.84 0.75 7.62
CA GLY A 134 -1.68 0.05 8.12
C GLY A 134 -1.26 -1.02 7.11
N GLN A 135 -0.29 -1.83 7.51
CA GLN A 135 0.25 -2.95 6.74
C GLN A 135 -0.11 -4.27 7.41
N CYS A 136 -0.30 -5.29 6.59
CA CYS A 136 -0.44 -6.65 7.05
C CYS A 136 0.91 -7.22 7.43
N VAL A 137 1.02 -7.68 8.67
CA VAL A 137 2.24 -8.23 9.26
C VAL A 137 1.93 -9.58 9.92
N GLU A 138 2.97 -10.38 10.11
CA GLU A 138 2.88 -11.66 10.81
C GLU A 138 2.75 -11.46 12.33
N CYS A 139 3.38 -10.41 12.85
CA CYS A 139 3.50 -10.11 14.27
C CYS A 139 3.68 -8.61 14.54
N LEU A 140 3.32 -8.17 15.74
CA LEU A 140 3.67 -6.88 16.35
C LEU A 140 4.57 -7.07 17.57
N THR A 141 4.49 -8.24 18.20
CA THR A 141 5.19 -8.62 19.42
C THR A 141 5.77 -10.02 19.30
N ALA A 142 6.81 -10.32 20.07
CA ALA A 142 7.44 -11.64 20.06
C ALA A 142 6.48 -12.79 20.46
N GLN A 143 5.43 -12.50 21.22
CA GLN A 143 4.44 -13.48 21.67
C GLN A 143 3.50 -13.96 20.56
N GLU A 144 3.40 -13.20 19.46
CA GLU A 144 2.56 -13.57 18.31
C GLU A 144 3.29 -14.55 17.37
N CYS A 145 4.61 -14.66 17.49
CA CYS A 145 5.39 -15.65 16.77
C CYS A 145 5.31 -17.01 17.44
N ALA A 146 5.04 -18.05 16.65
CA ALA A 146 5.01 -19.44 17.14
C ALA A 146 6.37 -19.88 17.72
N THR A 147 7.45 -19.37 17.14
CA THR A 147 8.84 -19.53 17.59
C THR A 147 9.62 -18.26 17.24
N GLY A 148 10.56 -17.85 18.10
CA GLY A 148 11.48 -16.76 17.81
C GLY A 148 11.00 -15.37 18.25
N TYR A 149 11.36 -14.33 17.48
CA TYR A 149 11.02 -12.93 17.77
C TYR A 149 10.38 -12.26 16.57
N CYS A 150 9.60 -11.21 16.84
CA CYS A 150 9.04 -10.35 15.80
C CYS A 150 10.08 -9.30 15.42
N ASN A 151 10.51 -9.28 14.16
CA ASN A 151 11.43 -8.25 13.69
C ASN A 151 10.69 -6.89 13.50
N PRO A 152 11.41 -5.76 13.35
CA PRO A 152 10.77 -4.46 13.14
C PRO A 152 9.93 -4.33 11.86
N GLN A 153 10.06 -5.27 10.92
CA GLN A 153 9.24 -5.34 9.71
C GLN A 153 7.95 -6.15 9.91
N GLY A 154 7.72 -6.67 11.13
CA GLY A 154 6.53 -7.45 11.47
C GLY A 154 6.57 -8.89 10.94
N VAL A 155 7.77 -9.44 10.71
CA VAL A 155 7.99 -10.83 10.27
C VAL A 155 8.53 -11.64 11.45
N CYS A 156 8.03 -12.87 11.60
CA CYS A 156 8.51 -13.79 12.62
C CYS A 156 9.83 -14.45 12.19
N GLU A 157 10.91 -14.17 12.92
CA GLU A 157 12.22 -14.76 12.67
C GLU A 157 12.60 -15.72 13.80
N GLU A 158 13.26 -16.84 13.46
CA GLU A 158 13.84 -17.73 14.47
C GLU A 158 14.94 -17.00 15.27
N ASP A 159 14.98 -17.20 16.60
CA ASP A 159 16.03 -16.60 17.43
C ASP A 159 17.39 -17.22 17.05
N PRO A 160 18.34 -16.46 16.48
CA PRO A 160 19.64 -16.98 16.08
C PRO A 160 20.48 -17.47 17.27
N ASN A 161 20.08 -17.15 18.51
CA ASN A 161 20.72 -17.59 19.74
C ASN A 161 19.98 -18.72 20.46
N ALA A 162 18.90 -19.25 19.89
CA ALA A 162 18.27 -20.46 20.41
C ALA A 162 19.29 -21.60 20.31
N LEU A 163 19.93 -21.91 21.43
CA LEU A 163 20.80 -23.08 21.54
C LEU A 163 19.98 -24.30 21.13
N PRO A 164 20.47 -25.14 20.20
CA PRO A 164 19.72 -26.32 19.77
C PRO A 164 19.40 -27.14 21.01
N ASP A 165 18.10 -27.34 21.27
CA ASP A 165 17.61 -28.11 22.41
C ASP A 165 18.41 -29.40 22.52
N ASP A 166 19.21 -29.51 23.59
CA ASP A 166 20.05 -30.64 23.87
C ASP A 166 19.14 -31.86 23.99
N VAL A 167 19.16 -32.71 22.96
CA VAL A 167 18.39 -33.95 22.85
C VAL A 167 18.84 -34.89 23.97
N SER A 168 18.34 -34.66 25.17
CA SER A 168 18.55 -35.52 26.33
C SER A 168 17.72 -36.78 26.14
N SER A 169 18.41 -37.77 25.61
CA SER A 169 18.02 -39.17 25.58
C SER A 169 17.79 -39.71 27.00
N GLY A 170 16.61 -40.30 27.23
CA GLY A 170 16.44 -41.49 28.06
C GLY A 170 16.32 -41.31 29.58
N GLY A 171 15.22 -41.81 30.14
CA GLY A 171 15.07 -41.96 31.59
C GLY A 171 13.75 -42.59 32.03
N ASP A 172 13.60 -43.89 31.78
CA ASP A 172 12.56 -44.73 32.36
C ASP A 172 12.64 -44.80 33.90
N GLY A 173 11.47 -44.81 34.56
CA GLY A 173 11.22 -45.35 35.90
C GLY A 173 11.36 -44.35 37.06
N ASN A 174 10.75 -44.51 38.23
CA ASN A 174 9.85 -45.49 38.80
C ASN A 174 9.38 -44.93 40.17
N SER A 175 8.20 -45.39 40.61
CA SER A 175 7.51 -45.30 41.91
C SER A 175 8.23 -44.99 43.24
N GLY A 176 7.46 -44.40 44.17
CA GLY A 176 7.50 -44.67 45.63
C GLY A 176 7.84 -43.45 46.49
N ASN A 177 6.91 -42.75 47.13
CA ASN A 177 6.19 -43.01 48.39
C ASN A 177 7.03 -42.99 49.70
N SER A 178 6.44 -42.29 50.68
CA SER A 178 6.48 -42.46 52.15
C SER A 178 7.61 -41.86 53.02
N ASP A 179 7.14 -40.98 53.90
CA ASP A 179 7.34 -40.92 55.36
C ASP A 179 8.74 -40.69 55.98
N GLY A 180 8.86 -39.52 56.63
CA GLY A 180 8.52 -39.46 58.06
C GLY A 180 9.66 -39.32 59.08
N SER A 181 9.44 -38.41 60.03
CA SER A 181 10.11 -38.21 61.33
C SER A 181 11.51 -37.59 61.33
N SER A 182 11.95 -36.81 62.33
CA SER A 182 11.38 -35.98 63.41
C SER A 182 12.60 -35.69 64.29
N GLY A 183 12.84 -34.43 64.65
CA GLY A 183 14.02 -34.08 65.45
C GLY A 183 13.98 -32.68 66.06
N ASN A 184 12.91 -32.40 66.79
CA ASN A 184 12.77 -31.62 68.04
C ASN A 184 13.85 -30.61 68.52
N ASN A 185 13.29 -29.50 69.03
CA ASN A 185 13.70 -28.65 70.18
C ASN A 185 14.71 -27.51 69.92
N ASP A 186 14.56 -26.28 70.41
CA ASP A 186 13.61 -25.62 71.33
C ASP A 186 13.76 -24.08 71.20
N ASP A 187 12.70 -23.37 71.62
CA ASP A 187 12.67 -22.01 72.21
C ASP A 187 12.55 -20.72 71.37
N ASN A 188 11.35 -20.14 71.53
CA ASN A 188 11.02 -18.74 71.81
C ASN A 188 10.60 -17.76 70.69
N ASN A 189 9.27 -17.61 70.63
CA ASN A 189 8.55 -16.35 70.89
C ASN A 189 8.54 -15.28 69.77
N GLY A 190 7.43 -15.25 69.02
CA GLY A 190 7.11 -14.12 68.13
C GLY A 190 5.95 -14.42 67.20
N SER A 191 4.73 -14.12 67.65
CA SER A 191 3.50 -14.17 66.88
C SER A 191 3.57 -13.29 65.61
N GLY A 192 3.28 -13.83 64.42
CA GLY A 192 3.16 -13.01 63.21
C GLY A 192 3.10 -13.78 61.89
N ASN A 193 1.92 -14.32 61.55
CA ASN A 193 1.33 -14.40 60.21
C ASN A 193 2.29 -14.47 58.99
N SER A 194 2.69 -15.67 58.56
CA SER A 194 3.35 -15.88 57.26
C SER A 194 2.32 -15.85 56.13
N GLY A 195 2.07 -14.65 55.60
CA GLY A 195 1.47 -14.44 54.29
C GLY A 195 2.57 -14.21 53.26
N ASN A 196 2.55 -15.01 52.22
CA ASN A 196 3.01 -14.73 50.85
C ASN A 196 4.01 -13.57 50.68
N THR A 197 5.31 -13.86 50.61
CA THR A 197 6.31 -12.88 50.17
C THR A 197 6.22 -12.75 48.65
N SER A 198 5.31 -11.89 48.17
CA SER A 198 5.50 -11.25 46.87
C SER A 198 6.75 -10.39 46.99
N GLU A 199 7.80 -10.75 46.29
CA GLU A 199 8.99 -9.91 46.17
C GLU A 199 8.53 -8.56 45.59
N ASP A 200 8.84 -7.47 46.30
CA ASP A 200 8.54 -6.11 45.86
C ASP A 200 9.45 -5.80 44.66
N PRO A 201 8.91 -5.70 43.43
CA PRO A 201 9.74 -5.47 42.25
C PRO A 201 10.51 -4.15 42.38
N CYS A 202 9.93 -3.14 43.02
CA CYS A 202 10.56 -1.84 43.17
C CYS A 202 11.82 -1.88 44.07
N GLU A 203 11.84 -2.76 45.08
CA GLU A 203 13.06 -3.00 45.87
C GLU A 203 14.11 -3.76 45.06
N THR A 204 13.67 -4.69 44.19
CA THR A 204 14.57 -5.51 43.37
C THR A 204 15.22 -4.70 42.24
N PHE A 205 14.48 -3.79 41.62
CA PHE A 205 14.95 -2.93 40.54
C PHE A 205 15.56 -1.60 41.01
N GLY A 206 15.46 -1.30 42.31
CA GLY A 206 16.09 -0.12 42.92
C GLY A 206 15.37 1.19 42.61
N TRP A 207 14.05 1.15 42.40
CA TRP A 207 13.22 2.32 42.08
C TRP A 207 12.93 3.20 43.29
N TYR A 208 13.00 2.66 44.51
CA TYR A 208 12.90 3.49 45.71
C TYR A 208 14.13 4.41 45.87
N GLY A 209 13.93 5.72 45.82
CA GLY A 209 15.00 6.70 46.07
C GLY A 209 15.90 6.94 44.86
N ASP A 210 15.42 6.66 43.64
CA ASP A 210 16.17 6.88 42.40
C ASP A 210 16.04 8.33 41.86
N GLY A 211 15.20 9.15 42.48
CA GLY A 211 14.91 10.53 42.12
C GLY A 211 13.68 10.70 41.22
N THR A 212 13.02 9.61 40.85
CA THR A 212 11.76 9.56 40.11
C THR A 212 10.64 9.12 41.06
N CYS A 213 9.44 9.66 40.91
CA CYS A 213 8.31 9.25 41.75
C CYS A 213 7.57 8.08 41.10
N ASP A 214 7.77 6.86 41.62
CA ASP A 214 7.19 5.63 41.09
C ASP A 214 5.92 5.19 41.86
N GLU A 215 4.80 5.83 41.55
CA GLU A 215 3.51 5.61 42.23
C GLU A 215 2.93 4.19 42.08
N PHE A 216 3.45 3.37 41.17
CA PHE A 216 3.00 2.00 40.95
C PHE A 216 3.64 0.98 41.91
N CYS A 217 4.57 1.42 42.76
CA CYS A 217 5.22 0.59 43.75
C CYS A 217 4.31 0.19 44.92
N LEU A 218 4.57 -0.99 45.49
CA LEU A 218 3.77 -1.54 46.59
C LEU A 218 3.92 -0.73 47.89
N ASN A 219 5.10 -0.14 48.12
CA ASN A 219 5.34 0.81 49.20
C ASN A 219 5.41 2.25 48.65
N PRO A 220 5.01 3.26 49.44
CA PRO A 220 5.14 4.65 49.04
C PRO A 220 6.61 5.02 48.78
N ASP A 221 6.87 5.55 47.60
CA ASP A 221 8.20 5.97 47.20
C ASP A 221 8.63 7.26 47.93
N PRO A 222 9.79 7.26 48.63
CA PRO A 222 10.33 8.43 49.31
C PRO A 222 10.46 9.68 48.43
N ASP A 223 10.64 9.52 47.12
CA ASP A 223 10.82 10.64 46.19
C ASP A 223 9.50 11.39 45.91
N CYS A 224 8.36 10.78 46.23
CA CYS A 224 7.05 11.40 46.10
C CYS A 224 6.69 12.36 47.27
N GLU A 225 7.42 12.35 48.39
CA GLU A 225 7.08 13.18 49.58
C GLU A 225 7.81 14.52 49.65
N THR A 226 8.82 14.80 48.83
CA THR A 226 9.53 16.09 48.85
C THR A 226 8.91 17.14 47.93
N GLY A 227 7.65 17.48 48.19
CA GLY A 227 7.01 18.67 47.65
C GLY A 227 7.48 19.94 48.37
N THR A 228 8.46 20.67 47.83
CA THR A 228 8.58 22.11 48.06
C THR A 228 8.09 22.88 46.84
N THR A 229 6.92 23.47 47.03
CA THR A 229 6.17 24.35 46.14
C THR A 229 6.98 25.55 45.64
N SER A 230 7.10 25.73 44.33
CA SER A 230 7.08 27.04 43.65
C SER A 230 6.56 26.84 42.22
N SER A 231 5.63 27.70 41.84
CA SER A 231 4.76 27.61 40.66
C SER A 231 5.45 27.33 39.34
N GLY A 232 4.78 26.50 38.53
CA GLY A 232 4.88 26.49 37.08
C GLY A 232 5.96 25.58 36.52
N ASN A 233 5.70 24.27 36.49
CA ASN A 233 6.27 23.45 35.41
C ASN A 233 5.47 22.16 35.24
N SER A 234 4.68 22.09 34.17
CA SER A 234 4.30 20.82 33.57
C SER A 234 5.53 20.29 32.85
N ASN A 235 6.11 19.18 33.32
CA ASN A 235 7.12 18.45 32.58
C ASN A 235 6.45 17.84 31.34
N ASN A 236 6.33 18.65 30.29
CA ASN A 236 6.01 18.22 28.95
C ASN A 236 7.36 18.05 28.26
N THR A 237 7.95 16.86 28.35
CA THR A 237 9.22 16.53 27.69
C THR A 237 9.13 16.60 26.17
N ASP A 238 7.91 16.74 25.63
CA ASP A 238 7.64 16.91 24.21
C ASP A 238 7.57 18.38 23.78
N ASP A 239 7.73 19.34 24.70
CA ASP A 239 7.80 20.76 24.34
C ASP A 239 9.16 21.11 23.72
N PRO A 240 9.23 21.38 22.39
CA PRO A 240 10.49 21.66 21.71
C PRO A 240 11.24 22.82 22.38
N CYS A 241 10.51 23.78 22.94
CA CYS A 241 11.08 24.96 23.56
C CYS A 241 11.70 24.70 24.94
N VAL A 242 11.23 23.67 25.66
CA VAL A 242 11.90 23.20 26.88
C VAL A 242 13.19 22.46 26.51
N VAL A 243 13.16 21.62 25.48
CA VAL A 243 14.32 20.82 25.04
C VAL A 243 15.44 21.71 24.50
N HIS A 244 15.08 22.75 23.74
CA HIS A 244 16.05 23.64 23.09
C HIS A 244 16.37 24.93 23.88
N ASN A 245 15.81 25.12 25.09
CA ASN A 245 15.92 26.35 25.89
C ASN A 245 15.50 27.62 25.13
N LEU A 246 14.37 27.56 24.43
CA LEU A 246 13.84 28.68 23.65
C LEU A 246 12.98 29.65 24.48
N TYR A 247 12.55 29.26 25.68
CA TYR A 247 11.85 30.19 26.57
C TYR A 247 12.79 31.23 27.20
N ASN A 248 12.49 32.53 27.05
CA ASN A 248 13.30 33.67 27.52
C ASN A 248 14.62 33.86 26.75
N ASP A 249 14.61 33.63 25.44
CA ASP A 249 15.76 33.85 24.56
C ASP A 249 15.71 35.18 23.78
N ASP A 250 14.72 36.04 24.09
CA ASP A 250 14.42 37.33 23.45
C ASP A 250 13.89 37.23 22.00
N PHE A 251 13.56 36.03 21.52
CA PHE A 251 12.86 35.79 20.26
C PHE A 251 11.48 35.19 20.52
N CYS A 252 10.52 35.44 19.62
CA CYS A 252 9.16 34.91 19.76
C CYS A 252 9.06 33.59 18.98
N ASP A 253 9.11 32.47 19.69
CA ASP A 253 9.10 31.13 19.11
C ASP A 253 7.69 30.52 19.11
N THR A 254 7.07 30.53 17.93
CA THR A 254 5.69 30.01 17.75
C THR A 254 5.59 28.47 17.71
N ILE A 255 6.73 27.78 17.73
CA ILE A 255 6.81 26.31 17.73
C ILE A 255 6.62 25.71 19.13
N CYS A 256 6.57 26.54 20.17
CA CYS A 256 6.41 26.12 21.55
C CYS A 256 5.02 25.56 21.84
N LEU A 257 4.96 24.51 22.67
CA LEU A 257 3.70 23.93 23.13
C LEU A 257 3.01 24.77 24.21
N GLN A 258 3.73 25.68 24.88
CA GLN A 258 3.16 26.74 25.71
C GLN A 258 3.43 28.11 25.08
N PRO A 259 2.58 29.12 25.33
CA PRO A 259 2.83 30.48 24.87
C PRO A 259 4.18 30.99 25.36
N ASP A 260 5.02 31.40 24.42
CA ASP A 260 6.34 31.94 24.71
C ASP A 260 6.21 33.33 25.39
N PRO A 261 6.75 33.51 26.61
CA PRO A 261 6.73 34.78 27.33
C PRO A 261 7.36 35.95 26.56
N ASP A 262 8.31 35.67 25.66
CA ASP A 262 8.98 36.70 24.86
C ASP A 262 8.07 37.30 23.79
N CYS A 263 6.95 36.62 23.47
CA CYS A 263 5.91 37.15 22.60
C CYS A 263 4.99 38.17 23.30
N GLU A 264 5.03 38.32 24.64
CA GLU A 264 4.12 39.21 25.38
C GLU A 264 4.68 40.59 25.74
N ASP A 265 5.99 40.85 25.59
CA ASP A 265 6.55 42.18 25.89
C ASP A 265 6.78 43.06 24.66
N SER A 266 5.69 43.42 23.99
CA SER A 266 5.66 44.53 23.03
C SER A 266 5.00 45.78 23.64
N THR A 267 5.39 46.16 24.87
CA THR A 267 4.99 47.44 25.47
C THR A 267 6.14 48.45 25.56
N GLY A 268 6.76 48.75 24.42
CA GLY A 268 7.74 49.84 24.27
C GLY A 268 7.74 50.41 22.86
N GLY A 269 6.77 51.26 22.53
CA GLY A 269 6.46 51.65 21.16
C GLY A 269 7.41 52.61 20.44
N ASP A 270 7.32 52.57 19.10
CA ASP A 270 7.20 53.77 18.28
C ASP A 270 6.33 53.49 17.03
N SER A 271 5.12 54.07 17.06
CA SER A 271 4.33 54.64 15.96
C SER A 271 4.35 54.03 14.53
N GLY A 272 3.34 53.23 14.20
CA GLY A 272 2.84 53.06 12.83
C GLY A 272 1.71 52.04 12.71
N ALA A 273 0.50 52.49 12.37
CA ALA A 273 -0.75 51.72 12.27
C ALA A 273 -0.67 50.49 11.35
N GLY A 274 -1.20 49.31 11.72
CA GLY A 274 -2.59 48.87 11.47
C GLY A 274 -2.62 48.04 10.17
N GLY A 275 -2.70 46.71 10.17
CA GLY A 275 -3.84 45.90 10.57
C GLY A 275 -4.33 45.15 9.33
N ALA A 276 -4.18 43.82 9.30
CA ALA A 276 -4.56 42.88 8.22
C ALA A 276 -3.88 43.15 6.86
N ASP A 277 -3.34 42.07 6.28
CA ASP A 277 -2.81 42.02 4.91
C ASP A 277 -1.39 42.59 4.79
N ASP A 278 -0.38 41.92 5.36
CA ASP A 278 1.02 42.19 4.99
C ASP A 278 1.19 41.80 3.52
N ASP A 279 1.13 42.80 2.65
CA ASP A 279 1.40 42.68 1.23
C ASP A 279 2.87 42.27 1.06
N LEU A 280 3.12 40.96 1.02
CA LEU A 280 4.45 40.36 0.92
C LEU A 280 5.25 40.95 -0.25
N CYS A 281 4.58 41.44 -1.28
CA CYS A 281 5.22 42.11 -2.42
C CYS A 281 5.81 43.48 -2.08
N GLU A 282 5.26 44.20 -1.11
CA GLU A 282 5.88 45.44 -0.60
C GLU A 282 7.07 45.12 0.31
N VAL A 283 6.97 44.06 1.12
CA VAL A 283 8.04 43.66 2.04
C VAL A 283 9.25 43.09 1.29
N TRP A 284 9.02 42.33 0.22
CA TRP A 284 10.09 41.68 -0.56
C TRP A 284 10.54 42.50 -1.76
N GLY A 285 9.87 43.63 -2.03
CA GLY A 285 10.28 44.59 -3.06
C GLY A 285 9.93 44.18 -4.49
N PHE A 286 8.89 43.36 -4.67
CA PHE A 286 8.39 42.97 -5.99
C PHE A 286 7.73 44.13 -6.74
N TYR A 287 7.15 45.11 -6.04
CA TYR A 287 6.65 46.30 -6.73
C TYR A 287 7.77 47.18 -7.30
N GLY A 288 7.83 47.32 -8.61
CA GLY A 288 8.78 48.20 -9.29
C GLY A 288 10.17 47.59 -9.50
N ASP A 289 10.27 46.26 -9.46
CA ASP A 289 11.52 45.54 -9.72
C ASP A 289 11.80 45.33 -11.23
N GLY A 290 10.84 45.71 -12.09
CA GLY A 290 10.92 45.59 -13.55
C GLY A 290 10.36 44.28 -14.11
N THR A 291 9.86 43.40 -13.23
CA THR A 291 9.15 42.17 -13.54
C THR A 291 7.67 42.37 -13.23
N CYS A 292 6.78 41.71 -13.98
CA CYS A 292 5.34 41.81 -13.72
C CYS A 292 4.91 40.65 -12.82
N ASP A 293 4.61 40.95 -11.55
CA ASP A 293 4.27 39.98 -10.51
C ASP A 293 2.75 39.94 -10.26
N GLU A 294 2.05 39.16 -11.08
CA GLU A 294 0.58 39.04 -11.04
C GLU A 294 0.03 38.39 -9.75
N PHE A 295 0.88 37.80 -8.91
CA PHE A 295 0.48 37.16 -7.65
C PHE A 295 0.35 38.15 -6.49
N CYS A 296 0.74 39.41 -6.69
CA CYS A 296 0.66 40.45 -5.68
C CYS A 296 -0.78 40.93 -5.45
N LEU A 297 -1.09 41.27 -4.20
CA LEU A 297 -2.44 41.68 -3.78
C LEU A 297 -2.84 43.02 -4.39
N ASN A 298 -1.88 43.93 -4.63
CA ASN A 298 -2.10 45.16 -5.39
C ASN A 298 -1.56 45.02 -6.82
N PRO A 299 -2.18 45.70 -7.82
CA PRO A 299 -1.71 45.66 -9.19
C PRO A 299 -0.30 46.22 -9.30
N ASP A 300 0.62 45.39 -9.76
CA ASP A 300 2.01 45.75 -9.94
C ASP A 300 2.17 46.85 -11.02
N PRO A 301 2.84 47.98 -10.70
CA PRO A 301 3.17 49.03 -11.65
C PRO A 301 3.84 48.55 -12.95
N ASP A 302 4.60 47.44 -12.89
CA ASP A 302 5.35 46.90 -14.02
C ASP A 302 4.46 46.10 -15.00
N CYS A 303 3.29 45.64 -14.57
CA CYS A 303 2.28 44.99 -15.41
C CYS A 303 1.49 45.97 -16.32
N GLY A 304 1.83 47.25 -16.27
CA GLY A 304 1.01 48.34 -16.81
C GLY A 304 1.56 49.07 -18.04
N SER A 305 2.15 48.40 -19.03
CA SER A 305 2.40 49.02 -20.36
C SER A 305 2.56 48.01 -21.50
N GLY A 306 1.50 47.23 -21.74
CA GLY A 306 1.32 46.55 -23.02
C GLY A 306 0.83 47.51 -24.11
N THR A 307 1.70 47.92 -25.02
CA THR A 307 1.29 48.17 -26.41
C THR A 307 2.22 47.41 -27.34
N GLY A 308 1.76 46.25 -27.80
CA GLY A 308 2.48 45.44 -28.78
C GLY A 308 2.49 46.04 -30.18
N THR A 309 3.53 45.70 -30.95
CA THR A 309 3.44 45.50 -32.40
C THR A 309 4.52 44.53 -32.86
N THR A 310 4.08 43.57 -33.67
CA THR A 310 4.85 42.75 -34.60
C THR A 310 6.00 43.49 -35.31
N GLY A 311 7.17 42.85 -35.43
CA GLY A 311 8.13 43.12 -36.50
C GLY A 311 9.56 43.37 -36.03
N SER A 312 10.43 42.42 -36.42
CA SER A 312 11.81 42.55 -36.88
C SER A 312 12.69 43.71 -36.41
N ASP A 313 13.90 43.30 -36.00
CA ASP A 313 15.16 44.04 -36.01
C ASP A 313 15.25 45.23 -35.04
N ASP A 314 15.98 45.06 -33.92
CA ASP A 314 17.07 45.97 -33.53
C ASP A 314 17.70 45.56 -32.17
N ASN A 315 18.89 44.95 -32.26
CA ASN A 315 20.13 45.51 -31.69
C ASN A 315 20.05 46.06 -30.24
N GLY A 316 19.90 45.18 -29.24
CA GLY A 316 20.18 45.44 -27.82
C GLY A 316 21.59 44.92 -27.47
N SER A 317 22.41 45.77 -26.85
CA SER A 317 23.86 45.61 -26.64
C SER A 317 24.25 44.35 -25.85
N SER A 318 25.14 43.56 -26.44
CA SER A 318 25.82 42.39 -25.87
C SER A 318 26.92 42.73 -24.84
N GLU A 319 26.72 43.74 -24.00
CA GLU A 319 27.77 44.21 -23.06
C GLU A 319 27.67 43.62 -21.65
N ASP A 320 26.55 42.97 -21.28
CA ASP A 320 26.35 42.43 -19.92
C ASP A 320 26.33 40.90 -19.82
N ASP A 321 26.53 40.17 -20.93
CA ASP A 321 26.67 38.71 -20.87
C ASP A 321 28.12 38.33 -20.57
N ILE A 322 28.42 38.23 -19.27
CA ILE A 322 29.73 37.81 -18.75
C ILE A 322 30.14 36.45 -19.33
N CYS A 323 29.20 35.55 -19.61
CA CYS A 323 29.53 34.24 -20.15
C CYS A 323 29.91 34.27 -21.62
N ALA A 324 29.26 35.11 -22.43
CA ALA A 324 29.69 35.36 -23.80
C ALA A 324 31.06 36.08 -23.86
N GLN A 325 31.34 36.97 -22.90
CA GLN A 325 32.59 37.72 -22.86
C GLN A 325 33.80 36.86 -22.44
N TRP A 326 33.59 35.90 -21.54
CA TRP A 326 34.65 35.06 -20.98
C TRP A 326 34.75 33.68 -21.64
N GLY A 327 33.78 33.34 -22.50
CA GLY A 327 33.79 32.13 -23.31
C GLY A 327 33.34 30.89 -22.55
N TYR A 328 32.44 31.05 -21.59
CA TYR A 328 31.86 29.94 -20.81
C TYR A 328 30.87 29.12 -21.63
N TYR A 329 30.16 29.72 -22.60
CA TYR A 329 29.32 28.93 -23.50
C TYR A 329 30.17 28.09 -24.47
N GLY A 330 29.99 26.77 -24.42
CA GLY A 330 30.66 25.82 -25.33
C GLY A 330 32.08 25.46 -24.92
N ASP A 331 32.43 25.62 -23.65
CA ASP A 331 33.72 25.22 -23.09
C ASP A 331 33.73 23.78 -22.53
N GLY A 332 32.55 23.15 -22.44
CA GLY A 332 32.35 21.77 -22.01
C GLY A 332 32.19 21.61 -20.49
N GLU A 333 32.10 22.69 -19.73
CA GLU A 333 31.67 22.70 -18.34
C GLU A 333 30.26 23.33 -18.23
N CYS A 334 29.41 22.82 -17.34
CA CYS A 334 28.05 23.35 -17.19
C CYS A 334 28.04 24.57 -16.24
N ASP A 335 28.01 25.77 -16.81
CA ASP A 335 28.07 27.05 -16.09
C ASP A 335 26.68 27.64 -15.81
N THR A 336 26.02 27.09 -14.79
CA THR A 336 24.65 27.50 -14.37
C THR A 336 24.50 28.95 -13.89
N PHE A 337 25.60 29.70 -13.74
CA PHE A 337 25.58 31.11 -13.35
C PHE A 337 25.40 32.08 -14.54
N CYS A 338 25.35 31.56 -15.77
CA CYS A 338 25.19 32.35 -16.98
C CYS A 338 23.76 32.89 -17.16
N ALA A 339 23.65 34.06 -17.80
CA ALA A 339 22.36 34.71 -18.03
C ALA A 339 21.52 34.00 -19.12
N GLN A 340 22.17 33.27 -20.04
CA GLN A 340 21.52 32.36 -20.97
C GLN A 340 21.78 30.92 -20.52
N PRO A 341 20.86 29.97 -20.77
CA PRO A 341 21.10 28.56 -20.56
C PRO A 341 22.35 28.12 -21.30
N ASP A 342 23.28 27.52 -20.56
CA ASP A 342 24.54 27.05 -21.11
C ASP A 342 24.30 25.78 -21.96
N PRO A 343 24.67 25.80 -23.26
CA PRO A 343 24.57 24.63 -24.13
C PRO A 343 25.29 23.39 -23.62
N ASP A 344 26.28 23.54 -22.74
CA ASP A 344 27.04 22.43 -22.15
C ASP A 344 26.32 21.76 -20.96
N CYS A 345 25.21 22.35 -20.48
CA CYS A 345 24.33 21.77 -19.46
C CYS A 345 23.26 20.83 -20.04
N ASP A 346 23.14 20.72 -21.36
CA ASP A 346 22.27 19.73 -22.00
C ASP A 346 23.03 18.39 -22.05
N GLU A 347 22.65 17.46 -21.18
CA GLU A 347 23.25 16.12 -21.06
C GLU A 347 23.16 15.31 -22.37
N ASP A 348 22.39 15.79 -23.36
CA ASP A 348 22.25 15.19 -24.70
C ASP A 348 23.21 15.77 -25.77
N ALA A 349 23.98 16.83 -25.49
CA ALA A 349 24.80 17.52 -26.51
C ALA A 349 26.27 17.04 -26.60
N SER A 350 26.74 16.15 -25.71
CA SER A 350 28.16 15.78 -25.62
C SER A 350 28.49 14.37 -26.12
N ASN A 351 28.06 14.00 -27.33
CA ASN A 351 28.67 12.89 -28.06
C ASN A 351 30.04 13.27 -28.66
N SER A 352 30.96 13.75 -27.83
CA SER A 352 32.40 13.87 -28.13
C SER A 352 33.23 14.14 -26.87
N GLY A 353 33.57 13.07 -26.14
CA GLY A 353 34.91 12.96 -25.55
C GLY A 353 35.12 13.47 -24.13
N GLY A 354 34.25 13.11 -23.18
CA GLY A 354 34.59 13.13 -21.75
C GLY A 354 35.35 11.85 -21.37
N SER A 355 36.67 11.96 -21.15
CA SER A 355 37.47 10.86 -20.56
C SER A 355 37.08 10.64 -19.10
N SER A 356 36.08 9.81 -18.83
CA SER A 356 35.97 9.15 -17.53
C SER A 356 36.97 7.98 -17.54
N SER A 357 38.04 8.11 -16.76
CA SER A 357 39.07 7.07 -16.62
C SER A 357 38.57 5.79 -15.92
N ASP A 358 37.27 5.71 -15.63
CA ASP A 358 36.66 4.69 -14.77
C ASP A 358 35.61 3.84 -15.52
N ASP A 359 35.34 4.10 -16.80
CA ASP A 359 34.52 3.20 -17.61
C ASP A 359 35.37 2.01 -18.09
N ILE A 360 35.43 0.98 -17.24
CA ILE A 360 36.11 -0.28 -17.51
C ILE A 360 35.57 -0.92 -18.81
N CYS A 361 34.30 -0.72 -19.16
CA CYS A 361 33.71 -1.30 -20.36
C CYS A 361 34.17 -0.62 -21.64
N ALA A 362 34.29 0.71 -21.63
CA ALA A 362 34.92 1.43 -22.73
C ALA A 362 36.41 1.07 -22.88
N LEU A 363 37.12 0.86 -21.77
CA LEU A 363 38.54 0.57 -21.77
C LEU A 363 38.86 -0.84 -22.29
N TRP A 364 37.99 -1.82 -22.01
CA TRP A 364 38.19 -3.23 -22.38
C TRP A 364 37.45 -3.61 -23.66
N GLY A 365 36.60 -2.71 -24.18
CA GLY A 365 35.88 -2.89 -25.43
C GLY A 365 34.68 -3.81 -25.32
N TYR A 366 33.99 -3.78 -24.18
CA TYR A 366 32.76 -4.55 -23.94
C TYR A 366 31.56 -3.95 -24.70
N TYR A 367 31.51 -2.62 -24.88
CA TYR A 367 30.48 -2.03 -25.74
C TYR A 367 30.69 -2.39 -27.22
N GLY A 368 29.71 -3.04 -27.84
CA GLY A 368 29.71 -3.38 -29.26
C GLY A 368 30.51 -4.64 -29.60
N ASP A 369 30.75 -5.53 -28.64
CA ASP A 369 31.41 -6.81 -28.83
C ASP A 369 30.43 -7.96 -29.16
N GLY A 370 29.13 -7.71 -29.03
CA GLY A 370 28.04 -8.63 -29.35
C GLY A 370 27.60 -9.51 -28.17
N GLU A 371 28.12 -9.28 -26.96
CA GLU A 371 27.60 -9.84 -25.71
C GLU A 371 26.96 -8.73 -24.87
N CYS A 372 25.90 -9.03 -24.11
CA CYS A 372 25.20 -8.03 -23.30
C CYS A 372 25.85 -7.92 -21.90
N ASP A 373 26.67 -6.89 -21.69
CA ASP A 373 27.45 -6.69 -20.47
C ASP A 373 26.77 -5.72 -19.48
N THR A 374 25.80 -6.26 -18.73
CA THR A 374 25.00 -5.49 -17.74
C THR A 374 25.79 -4.92 -16.54
N PHE A 375 27.07 -5.26 -16.38
CA PHE A 375 27.92 -4.71 -15.32
C PHE A 375 28.56 -3.37 -15.70
N CYS A 376 28.35 -2.90 -16.92
CA CYS A 376 28.87 -1.64 -17.41
C CYS A 376 28.17 -0.42 -16.80
N ALA A 377 28.92 0.67 -16.68
CA ALA A 377 28.40 1.91 -16.10
C ALA A 377 27.40 2.61 -17.04
N GLN A 378 27.52 2.40 -18.35
CA GLN A 378 26.55 2.84 -19.35
C GLN A 378 25.79 1.63 -19.88
N PRO A 379 24.52 1.81 -20.31
CA PRO A 379 23.75 0.77 -20.98
C PRO A 379 24.50 0.26 -22.22
N ASP A 380 24.71 -1.06 -22.28
CA ASP A 380 25.42 -1.69 -23.38
C ASP A 380 24.53 -1.75 -24.63
N PRO A 381 24.95 -1.16 -25.77
CA PRO A 381 24.21 -1.21 -27.03
C PRO A 381 23.87 -2.64 -27.50
N ASP A 382 24.69 -3.64 -27.15
CA ASP A 382 24.47 -5.04 -27.55
C ASP A 382 23.29 -5.68 -26.81
N CYS A 383 22.84 -5.09 -25.69
CA CYS A 383 21.64 -5.52 -24.97
C CYS A 383 20.32 -5.13 -25.67
N ALA A 384 20.36 -4.31 -26.72
CA ALA A 384 19.16 -3.78 -27.39
C ALA A 384 18.80 -4.48 -28.71
N GLU A 385 19.65 -5.36 -29.25
CA GLU A 385 19.45 -5.95 -30.59
C GLU A 385 18.80 -7.34 -30.62
N ASP A 386 18.54 -7.99 -29.47
CA ASP A 386 17.65 -9.16 -29.48
C ASP A 386 16.24 -8.74 -29.11
N GLY A 387 15.32 -8.79 -30.06
CA GLY A 387 13.90 -8.47 -29.91
C GLY A 387 13.13 -9.43 -29.01
N SER A 388 13.78 -9.99 -27.99
CA SER A 388 13.15 -10.64 -26.85
C SER A 388 13.00 -9.60 -25.74
N GLU A 389 11.94 -8.80 -25.86
CA GLU A 389 11.41 -8.06 -24.71
C GLU A 389 11.09 -9.07 -23.61
N GLY A 390 11.68 -8.86 -22.44
CA GLY A 390 11.55 -9.76 -21.30
C GLY A 390 12.60 -9.45 -20.26
N GLY A 391 12.65 -8.21 -19.80
CA GLY A 391 13.42 -7.84 -18.62
C GLY A 391 12.88 -8.64 -17.44
N SER A 392 13.55 -9.74 -17.10
CA SER A 392 13.24 -10.53 -15.91
C SER A 392 13.29 -9.61 -14.69
N SER A 393 12.11 -9.34 -14.12
CA SER A 393 11.99 -9.26 -12.69
C SER A 393 12.55 -10.59 -12.15
N SER A 394 13.48 -10.54 -11.22
CA SER A 394 14.24 -11.71 -10.75
C SER A 394 13.40 -12.75 -9.98
N ASN A 395 12.07 -12.74 -10.11
CA ASN A 395 11.12 -13.59 -9.40
C ASN A 395 10.09 -14.30 -10.30
N ASP A 396 10.14 -14.15 -11.63
CA ASP A 396 9.23 -14.89 -12.51
C ASP A 396 9.61 -16.39 -12.55
N ILE A 397 8.88 -17.18 -11.76
CA ILE A 397 9.04 -18.63 -11.66
C ILE A 397 8.79 -19.30 -13.02
N CYS A 398 7.90 -18.76 -13.85
CA CYS A 398 7.60 -19.33 -15.15
C CYS A 398 8.72 -19.12 -16.17
N ALA A 399 9.36 -17.96 -16.16
CA ALA A 399 10.57 -17.73 -16.94
C ALA A 399 11.73 -18.62 -16.46
N LEU A 400 11.89 -18.77 -15.14
CA LEU A 400 12.98 -19.54 -14.56
C LEU A 400 12.88 -21.05 -14.83
N TRP A 401 11.67 -21.59 -14.85
CA TRP A 401 11.42 -23.02 -15.06
C TRP A 401 11.08 -23.37 -16.51
N GLY A 402 10.93 -22.37 -17.38
CA GLY A 402 10.69 -22.53 -18.81
C GLY A 402 9.28 -22.99 -19.13
N TYR A 403 8.29 -22.49 -18.38
CA TYR A 403 6.87 -22.75 -18.63
C TYR A 403 6.35 -21.96 -19.84
N TYR A 404 6.91 -20.78 -20.13
CA TYR A 404 6.57 -20.07 -21.37
C TYR A 404 7.13 -20.77 -22.60
N GLY A 405 6.26 -21.11 -23.56
CA GLY A 405 6.65 -21.69 -24.84
C GLY A 405 6.97 -23.19 -24.78
N ASP A 406 6.52 -23.89 -23.74
CA ASP A 406 6.67 -25.33 -23.59
C ASP A 406 5.55 -26.14 -24.29
N GLY A 407 4.51 -25.46 -24.75
CA GLY A 407 3.36 -26.00 -25.47
C GLY A 407 2.22 -26.48 -24.57
N GLU A 408 2.31 -26.27 -23.26
CA GLU A 408 1.19 -26.37 -22.31
C GLU A 408 0.74 -24.95 -21.92
N CYS A 409 -0.55 -24.76 -21.62
CA CYS A 409 -1.06 -23.44 -21.23
C CYS A 409 -0.99 -23.31 -19.70
N ASP A 410 0.00 -22.57 -19.21
CA ASP A 410 0.30 -22.39 -17.80
C ASP A 410 -0.31 -21.10 -17.24
N THR A 411 -1.62 -21.15 -16.97
CA THR A 411 -2.39 -19.99 -16.48
C THR A 411 -2.01 -19.51 -15.07
N PHE A 412 -1.06 -20.16 -14.40
CA PHE A 412 -0.58 -19.75 -13.08
C PHE A 412 0.62 -18.78 -13.17
N CYS A 413 1.12 -18.52 -14.37
CA CYS A 413 2.19 -17.58 -14.62
C CYS A 413 1.72 -16.13 -14.45
N GLU A 414 2.65 -15.28 -14.04
CA GLU A 414 2.38 -13.86 -13.80
C GLU A 414 2.21 -13.09 -15.12
N GLU A 415 3.00 -13.45 -16.14
CA GLU A 415 2.81 -12.97 -17.51
C GLU A 415 1.88 -13.92 -18.30
N PRO A 416 1.10 -13.41 -19.27
CA PRO A 416 0.26 -14.24 -20.13
C PRO A 416 1.13 -15.21 -20.95
N ASP A 417 0.91 -16.50 -20.72
CA ASP A 417 1.65 -17.53 -21.42
C ASP A 417 1.34 -17.55 -22.94
N PRO A 418 2.35 -17.40 -23.82
CA PRO A 418 2.20 -17.47 -25.27
C PRO A 418 1.49 -18.73 -25.77
N ASP A 419 1.64 -19.86 -25.06
CA ASP A 419 1.01 -21.13 -25.44
C ASP A 419 -0.51 -21.12 -25.20
N CYS A 420 -0.98 -20.27 -24.29
CA CYS A 420 -2.41 -20.01 -24.11
C CYS A 420 -3.02 -19.21 -25.27
N ALA A 421 -2.23 -18.44 -26.03
CA ALA A 421 -2.71 -17.74 -27.22
C ALA A 421 -2.88 -18.69 -28.42
N GLU A 422 -2.05 -19.74 -28.49
CA GLU A 422 -2.22 -20.85 -29.43
C GLU A 422 -3.32 -21.84 -28.99
N ALA A 423 -3.71 -21.83 -27.71
CA ALA A 423 -4.96 -22.39 -27.21
C ALA A 423 -6.21 -21.54 -27.54
N ASN A 424 -6.17 -20.79 -28.66
CA ASN A 424 -7.37 -20.58 -29.49
C ASN A 424 -7.76 -21.91 -30.15
N GLY A 425 -7.92 -22.97 -29.35
CA GLY A 425 -8.48 -24.23 -29.78
C GLY A 425 -9.85 -23.90 -30.35
N THR A 426 -9.95 -24.07 -31.67
CA THR A 426 -11.21 -23.83 -32.36
C THR A 426 -12.17 -24.84 -31.77
N CYS A 427 -13.10 -24.38 -30.95
CA CYS A 427 -14.06 -25.28 -30.33
C CYS A 427 -14.84 -25.99 -31.44
N MET A 428 -14.56 -27.26 -31.63
CA MET A 428 -15.02 -27.96 -32.84
C MET A 428 -16.35 -28.67 -32.63
N ASN A 429 -16.73 -28.98 -31.37
CA ASN A 429 -17.96 -29.73 -31.03
C ASN A 429 -18.22 -30.91 -31.99
N THR A 430 -17.15 -31.59 -32.41
CA THR A 430 -17.18 -32.61 -33.47
C THR A 430 -17.47 -34.01 -32.92
N CYS A 431 -17.42 -34.20 -31.60
CA CYS A 431 -17.68 -35.47 -30.96
C CYS A 431 -19.20 -35.78 -30.90
N PRO A 432 -19.62 -37.07 -30.96
CA PRO A 432 -21.03 -37.44 -30.79
C PRO A 432 -21.67 -37.03 -29.46
N TYR A 433 -20.84 -36.82 -28.43
CA TYR A 433 -21.26 -36.47 -27.08
C TYR A 433 -21.11 -34.97 -26.76
N ALA A 434 -20.77 -34.15 -27.76
CA ALA A 434 -20.32 -32.78 -27.55
C ALA A 434 -21.33 -31.78 -26.91
N ASN A 435 -22.53 -32.24 -26.54
CA ASN A 435 -23.67 -31.44 -26.05
C ASN A 435 -24.62 -32.28 -25.18
N ASP A 436 -24.12 -33.32 -24.50
CA ASP A 436 -24.94 -34.17 -23.65
C ASP A 436 -25.00 -33.68 -22.18
N GLY A 437 -24.30 -32.59 -21.89
CA GLY A 437 -24.23 -31.93 -20.58
C GLY A 437 -23.12 -32.49 -19.69
N VAL A 438 -22.21 -33.30 -20.23
CA VAL A 438 -21.07 -33.88 -19.54
C VAL A 438 -19.81 -33.62 -20.34
N CYS A 439 -18.78 -33.08 -19.69
CA CYS A 439 -17.48 -32.83 -20.33
C CYS A 439 -16.73 -34.16 -20.56
N ASP A 440 -16.47 -34.51 -21.82
CA ASP A 440 -15.93 -35.80 -22.30
C ASP A 440 -14.63 -35.68 -23.11
N ASP A 441 -14.07 -34.48 -23.25
CA ASP A 441 -12.89 -34.15 -24.07
C ASP A 441 -11.53 -34.61 -23.49
N GLY A 442 -11.52 -35.31 -22.34
CA GLY A 442 -10.30 -35.77 -21.67
C GLY A 442 -9.42 -34.67 -21.07
N GLY A 443 -9.89 -33.42 -21.07
CA GLY A 443 -9.20 -32.26 -20.50
C GLY A 443 -9.35 -32.10 -18.99
N TRP A 444 -8.82 -31.00 -18.46
CA TRP A 444 -9.05 -30.62 -17.07
C TRP A 444 -10.54 -30.39 -16.81
N ASN A 445 -11.06 -30.93 -15.69
CA ASN A 445 -12.48 -31.03 -15.34
C ASN A 445 -13.36 -31.91 -16.26
N SER A 446 -12.75 -32.68 -17.16
CA SER A 446 -13.47 -33.68 -17.95
C SER A 446 -13.82 -34.90 -17.12
N MET A 447 -15.04 -35.39 -17.26
CA MET A 447 -15.54 -36.58 -16.56
C MET A 447 -15.13 -37.86 -17.27
N TYR A 448 -14.91 -37.80 -18.59
CA TYR A 448 -14.45 -38.89 -19.43
C TYR A 448 -13.48 -38.40 -20.53
N ASP A 449 -12.78 -39.31 -21.19
CA ASP A 449 -11.80 -39.07 -22.27
C ASP A 449 -12.25 -39.67 -23.61
N VAL A 450 -13.57 -39.70 -23.84
CA VAL A 450 -14.19 -40.39 -25.00
C VAL A 450 -14.14 -39.52 -26.26
N CYS A 451 -13.99 -38.21 -26.09
CA CYS A 451 -13.83 -37.22 -27.14
C CYS A 451 -12.37 -36.73 -27.20
N ASP A 452 -11.91 -36.31 -28.38
CA ASP A 452 -10.60 -35.67 -28.52
C ASP A 452 -10.62 -34.30 -27.80
N TYR A 453 -9.50 -33.86 -27.22
CA TYR A 453 -9.40 -32.57 -26.50
C TYR A 453 -9.91 -31.40 -27.37
N GLY A 454 -10.78 -30.56 -26.80
CA GLY A 454 -11.42 -29.44 -27.51
C GLY A 454 -12.53 -29.84 -28.52
N SER A 455 -12.94 -31.11 -28.56
CA SER A 455 -14.05 -31.58 -29.42
C SER A 455 -15.41 -31.68 -28.73
N ASP A 456 -15.48 -31.41 -27.42
CA ASP A 456 -16.69 -31.34 -26.58
C ASP A 456 -16.70 -30.07 -25.70
N CYS A 457 -16.55 -28.92 -26.32
CA CYS A 457 -16.47 -27.65 -25.60
C CYS A 457 -17.82 -26.96 -25.41
N ALA A 458 -18.93 -27.51 -25.92
CA ALA A 458 -20.26 -27.09 -25.49
C ALA A 458 -20.51 -27.49 -24.03
N ASP A 459 -19.95 -28.62 -23.58
CA ASP A 459 -20.07 -29.08 -22.20
C ASP A 459 -18.82 -28.75 -21.35
N CYS A 460 -17.61 -28.75 -21.95
CA CYS A 460 -16.36 -28.42 -21.24
C CYS A 460 -16.03 -26.92 -21.14
N GLY A 461 -16.63 -26.07 -21.98
CA GLY A 461 -16.19 -24.69 -22.19
C GLY A 461 -15.02 -24.58 -23.17
N ALA A 462 -14.55 -23.36 -23.45
CA ALA A 462 -13.43 -23.13 -24.38
C ALA A 462 -12.14 -23.84 -23.93
N ARG A 463 -11.36 -24.32 -24.89
CA ARG A 463 -10.18 -25.18 -24.72
C ARG A 463 -9.15 -24.89 -25.78
#